data_AF-A0A7X7K8N3-F1
#
_entry.id   AF-A0A7X7K8N3-F1
#
_cell.length_a   1.000
_cell.length_b   1.000
_cell.length_c   1.000
_cell.angle_alpha   90.00
_cell.angle_beta   90.00
_cell.angle_gamma   90.00
#
_symmetry.space_group_name_H-M   'P 1'
#
loop_
_entity.id
_entity.type
_entity.pdbx_description
1 polymer ?
#
loop_
_entity_poly.entity_id
_entity_poly.type
_entity_poly.pdbx_seq_one_letter_code
_entity_poly.pdbx_strand_id
1 'polypeptide(L)'
;MSVHTLTAARLPFADIVAPVAPSGAAQELAWLLVAIPLASAAILLLAGKRSNRWGHWFGVGASVASFVLGAAILVSLLGAPTSERVVELDLFDWISVGQLSLAAGMRLDPLSLTFVLLVTFVGSLIHVYSVAYMEHDKDRRRFFAYLNLFVAAMLLLVLADSYLVLFVGWEGVGLASYLLIGFWNYRTEYAVAAKKAFVANRVGDLGLLIAMMAMFASVGALDFTSVFAAVGELDSTTVTILGLALLLAACGKSAQFPLQSWLGDAMAGPTPVSALIHAATMVTAGVYLVVRSAPIYEAAPNAQLAVVVVGAITLLFGAIVGCAKDDIKK
;
A
#
# COMPACT_ATOMS: atom_id res chain seq x y z
N MET A 1 45.59 14.23 -13.92
CA MET A 1 44.30 13.48 -13.90
C MET A 1 43.79 13.46 -12.48
N SER A 2 42.93 14.40 -12.11
CA SER A 2 42.25 14.43 -10.83
C SER A 2 41.10 13.42 -10.87
N VAL A 3 41.18 12.39 -10.04
CA VAL A 3 40.08 11.46 -9.81
C VAL A 3 38.97 12.24 -9.12
N HIS A 4 37.90 12.57 -9.86
CA HIS A 4 36.66 13.06 -9.27
C HIS A 4 36.09 11.93 -8.41
N THR A 5 36.34 12.02 -7.11
CA THR A 5 35.63 11.24 -6.11
C THR A 5 34.18 11.72 -6.17
N LEU A 6 33.29 10.90 -6.76
CA LEU A 6 31.86 11.03 -6.58
C LEU A 6 31.58 10.81 -5.10
N THR A 7 31.68 11.87 -4.31
CA THR A 7 31.07 11.93 -3.00
C THR A 7 29.59 11.75 -3.27
N ALA A 8 29.05 10.58 -2.93
CA ALA A 8 27.62 10.39 -2.83
C ALA A 8 27.12 11.57 -1.99
N ALA A 9 26.36 12.47 -2.63
CA ALA A 9 25.69 13.54 -1.92
C ALA A 9 24.86 12.82 -0.87
N ARG A 10 25.31 12.86 0.39
CA ARG A 10 24.45 12.53 1.51
C ARG A 10 23.31 13.52 1.36
N LEU A 11 22.17 13.04 0.87
CA LEU A 11 20.94 13.75 1.13
C LEU A 11 20.98 13.99 2.65
N PRO A 12 20.96 15.25 3.10
CA PRO A 12 20.91 15.52 4.53
C PRO A 12 19.76 14.66 5.05
N PHE A 13 19.97 13.97 6.18
CA PHE A 13 18.87 13.33 6.90
C PHE A 13 17.71 14.31 6.79
N ALA A 14 16.64 13.93 6.08
CA ALA A 14 15.49 14.81 6.01
C ALA A 14 15.11 15.01 7.48
N ASP A 15 15.30 16.22 7.99
CA ASP A 15 15.09 16.51 9.42
C ASP A 15 13.76 15.86 9.78
N ILE A 16 13.80 14.88 10.68
CA ILE A 16 12.60 14.10 11.01
C ILE A 16 11.65 15.12 11.64
N VAL A 17 10.72 15.61 10.84
CA VAL A 17 9.75 16.60 11.29
C VAL A 17 8.87 15.92 12.31
N ALA A 18 8.91 16.44 13.54
CA ALA A 18 8.08 15.94 14.62
C ALA A 18 6.60 16.05 14.19
N PRO A 19 5.81 14.97 14.39
CA PRO A 19 4.40 15.00 14.06
C PRO A 19 3.65 15.98 14.98
N VAL A 20 2.64 16.64 14.42
CA VAL A 20 1.72 17.53 15.16
C VAL A 20 0.32 16.91 15.22
N ALA A 21 -0.47 17.34 16.20
CA ALA A 21 -1.87 16.94 16.30
C ALA A 21 -2.71 17.56 15.16
N PRO A 22 -3.87 16.97 14.81
CA PRO A 22 -4.79 17.55 13.85
C PRO A 22 -5.24 18.95 14.29
N SER A 23 -5.17 19.92 13.40
CA SER A 23 -5.55 21.31 13.67
C SER A 23 -6.81 21.76 12.92
N GLY A 24 -7.25 20.99 11.92
CA GLY A 24 -8.41 21.30 11.11
C GLY A 24 -9.43 20.17 11.04
N ALA A 25 -10.71 20.52 10.89
CA ALA A 25 -11.83 19.57 10.83
C ALA A 25 -11.65 18.47 9.75
N ALA A 26 -11.02 18.79 8.62
CA ALA A 26 -10.75 17.80 7.58
C ALA A 26 -9.74 16.71 8.04
N GLN A 27 -8.74 17.10 8.83
CA GLN A 27 -7.71 16.20 9.36
C GLN A 27 -8.29 15.29 10.46
N GLU A 28 -9.12 15.85 11.35
CA GLU A 28 -9.84 15.06 12.36
C GLU A 28 -10.75 13.99 11.74
N LEU A 29 -11.29 14.27 10.55
CA LEU A 29 -12.13 13.36 9.80
C LEU A 29 -11.34 12.37 8.92
N ALA A 30 -10.00 12.33 8.99
CA ALA A 30 -9.20 11.49 8.11
C ALA A 30 -9.50 9.99 8.23
N TRP A 31 -9.97 9.51 9.38
CA TRP A 31 -10.42 8.13 9.55
C TRP A 31 -11.56 7.74 8.61
N LEU A 32 -12.36 8.72 8.14
CA LEU A 32 -13.40 8.50 7.14
C LEU A 32 -12.84 8.08 5.77
N LEU A 33 -11.57 8.42 5.46
CA LEU A 33 -10.93 7.96 4.22
C LEU A 33 -10.99 6.43 4.10
N VAL A 34 -10.74 5.73 5.20
CA VAL A 34 -10.80 4.26 5.30
C VAL A 34 -12.22 3.79 5.58
N ALA A 35 -12.92 4.44 6.51
CA ALA A 35 -14.23 3.97 6.97
C ALA A 35 -15.31 4.02 5.89
N ILE A 36 -15.32 5.05 5.02
CA ILE A 36 -16.30 5.18 3.93
C ILE A 36 -16.25 3.98 2.96
N PRO A 37 -15.11 3.64 2.32
CA PRO A 37 -15.04 2.49 1.41
C PRO A 37 -15.21 1.17 2.17
N LEU A 38 -14.74 1.06 3.42
CA LEU A 38 -14.93 -0.16 4.22
C LEU A 38 -16.41 -0.41 4.54
N ALA A 39 -17.13 0.63 4.99
CA ALA A 39 -18.56 0.57 5.23
C ALA A 39 -19.32 0.28 3.94
N SER A 40 -18.90 0.88 2.81
CA SER A 40 -19.48 0.58 1.50
C SER A 40 -19.34 -0.89 1.13
N ALA A 41 -18.14 -1.47 1.29
CA ALA A 41 -17.90 -2.88 1.07
C ALA A 41 -18.79 -3.76 1.96
N ALA A 42 -18.85 -3.48 3.27
CA ALA A 42 -19.67 -4.22 4.22
C ALA A 42 -21.16 -4.16 3.86
N ILE A 43 -21.69 -2.97 3.57
CA ILE A 43 -23.09 -2.75 3.18
C ILE A 43 -23.41 -3.53 1.89
N LEU A 44 -22.54 -3.49 0.88
CA LEU A 44 -22.77 -4.20 -0.38
C LEU A 44 -22.75 -5.72 -0.23
N LEU A 45 -21.91 -6.25 0.67
CA LEU A 45 -21.88 -7.69 1.00
C LEU A 45 -23.12 -8.12 1.79
N LEU A 46 -23.51 -7.35 2.80
CA LEU A 46 -24.61 -7.68 3.72
C LEU A 46 -26.00 -7.43 3.13
N ALA A 47 -26.18 -6.37 2.33
CA ALA A 47 -27.47 -6.07 1.69
C ALA A 47 -27.89 -7.15 0.66
N GLY A 48 -26.93 -7.94 0.16
CA GLY A 48 -27.18 -9.02 -0.77
C GLY A 48 -27.89 -8.53 -2.04
N LYS A 49 -28.83 -9.32 -2.57
CA LYS A 49 -29.53 -9.02 -3.84
C LYS A 49 -30.32 -7.71 -3.81
N ARG A 50 -30.63 -7.14 -2.64
CA ARG A 50 -31.38 -5.88 -2.50
C ARG A 50 -30.62 -4.68 -3.07
N SER A 51 -29.29 -4.74 -3.10
CA SER A 51 -28.45 -3.66 -3.64
C SER A 51 -28.16 -3.77 -5.13
N ASN A 52 -28.66 -4.79 -5.86
CA ASN A 52 -28.32 -4.99 -7.27
C ASN A 52 -28.60 -3.78 -8.18
N ARG A 53 -29.66 -3.00 -7.87
CA ARG A 53 -30.07 -1.85 -8.68
C ARG A 53 -29.21 -0.60 -8.46
N TRP A 54 -28.67 -0.40 -7.27
CA TRP A 54 -28.01 0.86 -6.87
C TRP A 54 -26.57 0.67 -6.35
N GLY A 55 -26.17 -0.54 -6.01
CA GLY A 55 -24.95 -0.83 -5.26
C GLY A 55 -23.66 -0.46 -5.98
N HIS A 56 -23.67 -0.48 -7.31
CA HIS A 56 -22.53 0.00 -8.11
C HIS A 56 -22.33 1.51 -7.96
N TRP A 57 -23.41 2.31 -8.03
CA TRP A 57 -23.33 3.77 -7.80
C TRP A 57 -22.96 4.11 -6.36
N PHE A 58 -23.46 3.35 -5.39
CA PHE A 58 -23.03 3.50 -4.00
C PHE A 58 -21.54 3.17 -3.83
N GLY A 59 -21.03 2.18 -4.57
CA GLY A 59 -19.62 1.86 -4.61
C GLY A 59 -18.77 3.01 -5.16
N VAL A 60 -19.17 3.55 -6.32
CA VAL A 60 -18.55 4.73 -6.95
C VAL A 60 -18.57 5.93 -5.99
N GLY A 61 -19.73 6.23 -5.40
CA GLY A 61 -19.89 7.36 -4.49
C GLY A 61 -18.98 7.29 -3.27
N ALA A 62 -18.76 6.09 -2.72
CA ALA A 62 -17.83 5.90 -1.62
C ALA A 62 -16.37 6.23 -2.00
N SER A 63 -15.89 5.74 -3.15
CA SER A 63 -14.53 6.06 -3.63
C SER A 63 -14.36 7.56 -3.92
N VAL A 64 -15.36 8.19 -4.53
CA VAL A 64 -15.34 9.63 -4.83
C VAL A 64 -15.37 10.47 -3.54
N ALA A 65 -16.15 10.07 -2.54
CA ALA A 65 -16.19 10.75 -1.25
C ALA A 65 -14.82 10.72 -0.55
N SER A 66 -14.13 9.56 -0.56
CA SER A 66 -12.75 9.48 -0.05
C SER A 66 -11.78 10.34 -0.85
N PHE A 67 -11.93 10.45 -2.19
CA PHE A 67 -11.13 11.36 -3.00
C PHE A 67 -11.32 12.82 -2.61
N VAL A 68 -12.57 13.28 -2.47
CA VAL A 68 -12.89 14.66 -2.08
C VAL A 68 -12.32 14.99 -0.69
N LEU A 69 -12.48 14.08 0.27
CA LEU A 69 -11.90 14.24 1.61
C LEU A 69 -10.36 14.28 1.55
N GLY A 70 -9.73 13.37 0.80
CA GLY A 70 -8.27 13.33 0.65
C GLY A 70 -7.72 14.61 0.01
N ALA A 71 -8.42 15.14 -1.00
CA ALA A 71 -8.08 16.41 -1.63
C ALA A 71 -8.22 17.59 -0.65
N ALA A 72 -9.29 17.62 0.16
CA ALA A 72 -9.46 18.64 1.19
C ALA A 72 -8.33 18.61 2.24
N ILE A 73 -7.93 17.42 2.69
CA ILE A 73 -6.81 17.25 3.63
C ILE A 73 -5.50 17.70 2.99
N LEU A 74 -5.23 17.35 1.73
CA LEU A 74 -4.03 17.82 1.03
C LEU A 74 -3.99 19.35 0.93
N VAL A 75 -5.12 19.99 0.57
CA VAL A 75 -5.20 21.46 0.51
C VAL A 75 -4.90 22.08 1.89
N SER A 76 -5.42 21.49 2.98
CA SER A 76 -5.07 21.97 4.33
C SER A 76 -3.59 21.83 4.67
N LEU A 77 -2.94 20.73 4.27
CA LEU A 77 -1.51 20.49 4.50
C LEU A 77 -0.64 21.44 3.65
N LEU A 78 -1.02 21.70 2.41
CA LEU A 78 -0.30 22.64 1.54
C LEU A 78 -0.39 24.08 2.05
N GLY A 79 -1.49 24.45 2.70
CA GLY A 79 -1.66 25.74 3.36
C GLY A 79 -0.87 25.90 4.67
N ALA A 80 -0.42 24.80 5.28
CA ALA A 80 0.34 24.81 6.53
C ALA A 80 1.86 25.04 6.28
N PRO A 81 2.59 25.61 7.27
CA PRO A 81 4.05 25.68 7.26
C PRO A 81 4.68 24.30 7.08
N THR A 82 5.85 24.21 6.45
CA THR A 82 6.52 22.93 6.15
C THR A 82 6.78 22.06 7.40
N SER A 83 7.01 22.69 8.55
CA SER A 83 7.20 22.02 9.85
C SER A 83 5.93 21.39 10.43
N GLU A 84 4.75 21.75 9.93
CA GLU A 84 3.44 21.28 10.43
C GLU A 84 2.74 20.36 9.42
N ARG A 85 3.47 19.90 8.39
CA ARG A 85 2.93 19.04 7.33
C ARG A 85 2.95 17.55 7.67
N VAL A 86 3.40 17.19 8.86
CA VAL A 86 3.34 15.83 9.36
C VAL A 86 2.34 15.83 10.51
N VAL A 87 1.16 15.26 10.28
CA VAL A 87 0.10 15.18 11.27
C VAL A 87 -0.11 13.72 11.66
N GLU A 88 -0.17 13.43 12.95
CA GLU A 88 -0.54 12.11 13.46
C GLU A 88 -1.89 12.21 14.20
N LEU A 89 -2.80 11.31 13.84
CA LEU A 89 -4.12 11.18 14.43
C LEU A 89 -4.19 9.87 15.19
N ASP A 90 -4.18 9.94 16.51
CA ASP A 90 -4.42 8.77 17.37
C ASP A 90 -5.91 8.39 17.34
N LEU A 91 -6.22 7.14 17.02
CA LEU A 91 -7.61 6.65 17.02
C LEU A 91 -7.97 5.97 18.34
N PHE A 92 -7.17 4.98 18.76
CA PHE A 92 -7.34 4.24 19.99
C PHE A 92 -6.11 3.40 20.33
N ASP A 93 -5.94 3.04 21.61
CA ASP A 93 -4.92 2.08 22.05
C ASP A 93 -5.29 0.68 21.57
N TRP A 94 -4.43 0.07 20.74
CA TRP A 94 -4.73 -1.22 20.12
C TRP A 94 -4.13 -2.39 20.88
N ILE A 95 -2.83 -2.36 21.18
CA ILE A 95 -2.14 -3.43 21.91
C ILE A 95 -1.36 -2.80 23.06
N SER A 96 -1.70 -3.20 24.28
CA SER A 96 -0.97 -2.83 25.49
C SER A 96 -0.64 -4.09 26.29
N VAL A 97 0.58 -4.61 26.12
CA VAL A 97 1.06 -5.82 26.80
C VAL A 97 2.49 -5.62 27.28
N GLY A 98 2.69 -5.57 28.61
CA GLY A 98 4.02 -5.39 29.21
C GLY A 98 4.65 -4.06 28.78
N GLN A 99 5.78 -4.13 28.06
CA GLN A 99 6.48 -2.96 27.50
C GLN A 99 5.99 -2.58 26.10
N LEU A 100 5.18 -3.42 25.44
CA LEU A 100 4.64 -3.13 24.12
C LEU A 100 3.37 -2.30 24.26
N SER A 101 3.44 -1.03 23.87
CA SER A 101 2.29 -0.12 23.74
C SER A 101 2.21 0.34 22.29
N LEU A 102 1.14 -0.03 21.60
CA LEU A 102 0.87 0.35 20.21
C LEU A 102 -0.51 0.97 20.11
N ALA A 103 -0.55 2.24 19.70
CA ALA A 103 -1.76 2.90 19.25
C ALA A 103 -2.08 2.49 17.81
N ALA A 104 -3.37 2.41 17.48
CA ALA A 104 -3.81 2.49 16.11
C ALA A 104 -3.97 3.96 15.77
N GLY A 105 -3.03 4.52 15.01
CA GLY A 105 -3.09 5.89 14.54
C GLY A 105 -3.05 6.00 13.02
N MET A 106 -3.14 7.24 12.54
CA MET A 106 -3.02 7.59 11.14
C MET A 106 -2.03 8.72 10.94
N ARG A 107 -1.10 8.54 9.99
CA ARG A 107 -0.14 9.56 9.60
C ARG A 107 -0.58 10.25 8.31
N LEU A 108 -0.77 11.56 8.40
CA LEU A 108 -1.11 12.46 7.31
C LEU A 108 0.11 13.33 6.99
N ASP A 109 0.84 12.94 5.95
CA ASP A 109 1.97 13.70 5.45
C ASP A 109 1.97 13.76 3.92
N PRO A 110 2.87 14.55 3.27
CA PRO A 110 2.84 14.71 1.82
C PRO A 110 2.98 13.39 1.05
N LEU A 111 3.73 12.42 1.59
CA LEU A 111 3.88 11.11 0.97
C LEU A 111 2.57 10.32 1.06
N SER A 112 1.98 10.21 2.25
CA SER A 112 0.70 9.53 2.45
C SER A 112 -0.40 10.14 1.61
N LEU A 113 -0.54 11.47 1.59
CA LEU A 113 -1.61 12.13 0.83
C LEU A 113 -1.43 12.04 -0.69
N THR A 114 -0.19 12.00 -1.18
CA THR A 114 0.07 11.71 -2.60
C THR A 114 -0.50 10.35 -2.98
N PHE A 115 -0.27 9.34 -2.14
CA PHE A 115 -0.82 8.00 -2.36
C PHE A 115 -2.33 7.93 -2.13
N VAL A 116 -2.89 8.64 -1.13
CA VAL A 116 -4.35 8.74 -0.95
C VAL A 116 -5.01 9.27 -2.22
N LEU A 117 -4.47 10.33 -2.81
CA LEU A 117 -5.00 10.88 -4.06
C LEU A 117 -4.84 9.90 -5.21
N LEU A 118 -3.68 9.28 -5.38
CA LEU A 118 -3.47 8.28 -6.44
C LEU A 118 -4.50 7.15 -6.34
N VAL A 119 -4.65 6.56 -5.14
CA VAL A 119 -5.54 5.43 -4.86
C VAL A 119 -6.99 5.82 -5.08
N THR A 120 -7.43 6.97 -4.57
CA THR A 120 -8.85 7.38 -4.62
C THR A 120 -9.23 8.00 -5.96
N PHE A 121 -8.35 8.75 -6.62
CA PHE A 121 -8.61 9.34 -7.93
C PHE A 121 -8.68 8.25 -9.01
N VAL A 122 -7.60 7.48 -9.18
CA VAL A 122 -7.55 6.39 -10.17
C VAL A 122 -8.56 5.30 -9.79
N GLY A 123 -8.70 5.01 -8.49
CA GLY A 123 -9.74 4.12 -7.97
C GLY A 123 -11.14 4.56 -8.40
N SER A 124 -11.48 5.84 -8.27
CA SER A 124 -12.80 6.36 -8.67
C SER A 124 -13.04 6.23 -10.17
N LEU A 125 -12.04 6.52 -11.01
CA LEU A 125 -12.13 6.32 -12.46
C LEU A 125 -12.37 4.84 -12.83
N ILE A 126 -11.68 3.93 -12.14
CA ILE A 126 -11.87 2.48 -12.31
C ILE A 126 -13.26 2.06 -11.85
N HIS A 127 -13.79 2.63 -10.77
CA HIS A 127 -15.17 2.38 -10.33
C HIS A 127 -16.18 2.81 -11.39
N VAL A 128 -16.03 4.00 -11.97
CA VAL A 128 -16.90 4.48 -13.05
C VAL A 128 -16.82 3.57 -14.27
N TYR A 129 -15.61 3.21 -14.73
CA TYR A 129 -15.41 2.27 -15.84
C TYR A 129 -16.06 0.90 -15.57
N SER A 130 -15.98 0.43 -14.32
CA SER A 130 -16.54 -0.85 -13.89
C SER A 130 -18.07 -0.91 -13.96
N VAL A 131 -18.77 0.23 -13.94
CA VAL A 131 -20.24 0.26 -14.04
C VAL A 131 -20.71 -0.31 -15.36
N ALA A 132 -20.08 0.13 -16.46
CA ALA A 132 -20.34 -0.33 -17.81
C ALA A 132 -19.74 -1.72 -18.05
N TYR A 133 -18.47 -1.93 -17.67
CA TYR A 133 -17.78 -3.21 -17.92
C TYR A 133 -18.49 -4.41 -17.29
N MET A 134 -19.07 -4.23 -16.10
CA MET A 134 -19.75 -5.30 -15.35
C MET A 134 -21.27 -5.33 -15.55
N GLU A 135 -21.83 -4.55 -16.49
CA GLU A 135 -23.29 -4.37 -16.63
C GLU A 135 -24.07 -5.68 -16.74
N HIS A 136 -23.52 -6.65 -17.48
CA HIS A 136 -24.14 -7.95 -17.71
C HIS A 136 -23.71 -9.04 -16.72
N ASP A 137 -22.85 -8.71 -15.74
CA ASP A 137 -22.42 -9.67 -14.73
C ASP A 137 -23.41 -9.74 -13.56
N LYS A 138 -23.91 -10.94 -13.28
CA LYS A 138 -24.87 -11.21 -12.19
C LYS A 138 -24.35 -10.84 -10.80
N ASP A 139 -23.04 -10.86 -10.62
CA ASP A 139 -22.35 -10.62 -9.35
C ASP A 139 -21.71 -9.22 -9.32
N ARG A 140 -22.13 -8.28 -10.19
CA ARG A 140 -21.66 -6.88 -10.24
C ARG A 140 -21.61 -6.22 -8.86
N ARG A 141 -22.59 -6.45 -7.96
CA ARG A 141 -22.55 -5.87 -6.61
C ARG A 141 -21.36 -6.36 -5.77
N ARG A 142 -21.00 -7.64 -5.90
CA ARG A 142 -19.90 -8.28 -5.16
C ARG A 142 -18.57 -7.74 -5.66
N PHE A 143 -18.49 -7.49 -6.96
CA PHE A 143 -17.34 -6.85 -7.58
C PHE A 143 -17.06 -5.46 -6.98
N PHE A 144 -18.07 -4.59 -6.92
CA PHE A 144 -17.95 -3.26 -6.30
C PHE A 144 -17.64 -3.32 -4.80
N ALA A 145 -18.17 -4.33 -4.09
CA ALA A 145 -17.83 -4.54 -2.69
C ALA A 145 -16.34 -4.89 -2.51
N TYR A 146 -15.81 -5.77 -3.37
CA TYR A 146 -14.40 -6.14 -3.34
C TYR A 146 -13.48 -4.98 -3.77
N LEU A 147 -13.89 -4.16 -4.75
CA LEU A 147 -13.15 -2.95 -5.12
C LEU A 147 -13.06 -1.97 -3.95
N ASN A 148 -14.16 -1.74 -3.23
CA ASN A 148 -14.14 -0.85 -2.08
C ASN A 148 -13.39 -1.43 -0.87
N LEU A 149 -13.45 -2.75 -0.67
CA LEU A 149 -12.61 -3.42 0.32
C LEU A 149 -11.12 -3.22 0.00
N PHE A 150 -10.77 -3.33 -1.28
CA PHE A 150 -9.41 -3.08 -1.76
C PHE A 150 -8.98 -1.63 -1.50
N VAL A 151 -9.82 -0.65 -1.88
CA VAL A 151 -9.53 0.78 -1.64
C VAL A 151 -9.37 1.07 -0.15
N ALA A 152 -10.25 0.53 0.71
CA ALA A 152 -10.15 0.69 2.15
C ALA A 152 -8.83 0.12 2.71
N ALA A 153 -8.46 -1.10 2.31
CA ALA A 153 -7.20 -1.72 2.75
C ALA A 153 -5.97 -0.95 2.29
N MET A 154 -5.97 -0.45 1.05
CA MET A 154 -4.89 0.36 0.51
C MET A 154 -4.79 1.71 1.23
N LEU A 155 -5.92 2.34 1.55
CA LEU A 155 -5.94 3.58 2.33
C LEU A 155 -5.43 3.36 3.75
N LEU A 156 -5.81 2.27 4.41
CA LEU A 156 -5.27 1.89 5.72
C LEU A 156 -3.74 1.72 5.67
N LEU A 157 -3.22 1.09 4.62
CA LEU A 157 -1.79 0.87 4.41
C LEU A 157 -1.02 2.20 4.29
N VAL A 158 -1.50 3.12 3.44
CA VAL A 158 -0.77 4.37 3.15
C VAL A 158 -0.98 5.44 4.23
N LEU A 159 -2.01 5.30 5.07
CA LEU A 159 -2.27 6.18 6.20
C LEU A 159 -1.72 5.63 7.51
N ALA A 160 -1.10 4.46 7.52
CA ALA A 160 -0.50 3.90 8.72
C ALA A 160 0.55 4.84 9.33
N ASP A 161 0.58 4.90 10.65
CA ASP A 161 1.61 5.58 11.47
C ASP A 161 2.73 4.63 11.94
N SER A 162 2.49 3.33 11.81
CA SER A 162 3.34 2.26 12.30
C SER A 162 3.41 1.10 11.32
N TYR A 163 4.48 0.30 11.41
CA TYR A 163 4.62 -0.91 10.59
C TYR A 163 3.55 -1.95 10.90
N LEU A 164 2.99 -1.96 12.11
CA LEU A 164 1.90 -2.87 12.47
C LEU A 164 0.59 -2.50 11.76
N VAL A 165 0.17 -1.23 11.81
CA VAL A 165 -1.03 -0.77 11.08
C VAL A 165 -0.83 -0.94 9.57
N LEU A 166 0.39 -0.65 9.08
CA LEU A 166 0.76 -0.89 7.68
C LEU A 166 0.57 -2.37 7.33
N PHE A 167 1.02 -3.30 8.18
CA PHE A 167 0.86 -4.75 7.98
C PHE A 167 -0.61 -5.17 7.91
N VAL A 168 -1.52 -4.56 8.67
CA VAL A 168 -2.97 -4.82 8.55
C VAL A 168 -3.48 -4.42 7.17
N GLY A 169 -3.16 -3.22 6.72
CA GLY A 169 -3.51 -2.76 5.37
C GLY A 169 -2.88 -3.65 4.29
N TRP A 170 -1.64 -4.08 4.49
CA TRP A 170 -0.87 -4.96 3.61
C TRP A 170 -1.53 -6.33 3.40
N GLU A 171 -1.94 -6.97 4.49
CA GLU A 171 -2.71 -8.22 4.46
C GLU A 171 -4.08 -8.00 3.83
N GLY A 172 -4.75 -6.91 4.17
CA GLY A 172 -6.04 -6.52 3.59
C GLY A 172 -5.99 -6.37 2.07
N VAL A 173 -4.95 -5.72 1.55
CA VAL A 173 -4.70 -5.58 0.10
C VAL A 173 -4.48 -6.95 -0.54
N GLY A 174 -3.74 -7.85 0.11
CA GLY A 174 -3.51 -9.22 -0.37
C GLY A 174 -4.78 -10.08 -0.42
N LEU A 175 -5.64 -9.95 0.60
CA LEU A 175 -6.94 -10.62 0.64
C LEU A 175 -7.86 -10.05 -0.45
N ALA A 176 -7.99 -8.74 -0.55
CA ALA A 176 -8.84 -8.10 -1.53
C ALA A 176 -8.38 -8.40 -2.96
N SER A 177 -7.07 -8.42 -3.23
CA SER A 177 -6.53 -8.82 -4.53
C SER A 177 -6.84 -10.28 -4.86
N TYR A 178 -6.72 -11.20 -3.89
CA TYR A 178 -7.09 -12.60 -4.08
C TYR A 178 -8.57 -12.75 -4.50
N LEU A 179 -9.47 -12.03 -3.83
CA LEU A 179 -10.90 -12.04 -4.13
C LEU A 179 -11.22 -11.44 -5.52
N LEU A 180 -10.47 -10.41 -5.93
CA LEU A 180 -10.67 -9.73 -7.22
C LEU A 180 -10.05 -10.50 -8.40
N ILE A 181 -8.85 -11.06 -8.25
CA ILE A 181 -8.22 -11.92 -9.28
C ILE A 181 -9.07 -13.18 -9.46
N GLY A 182 -9.51 -13.78 -8.36
CA GLY A 182 -10.38 -14.95 -8.34
C GLY A 182 -11.87 -14.64 -8.52
N PHE A 183 -12.26 -13.47 -9.04
CA PHE A 183 -13.67 -13.08 -9.07
C PHE A 183 -14.57 -14.08 -9.83
N TRP A 184 -14.04 -14.66 -10.90
CA TRP A 184 -14.68 -15.71 -11.70
C TRP A 184 -14.09 -17.10 -11.38
N ASN A 185 -13.95 -17.42 -10.08
CA ASN A 185 -13.36 -18.67 -9.57
C ASN A 185 -14.06 -19.98 -10.01
N TYR A 186 -15.23 -19.92 -10.64
CA TYR A 186 -15.86 -21.07 -11.28
C TYR A 186 -15.03 -21.63 -12.45
N ARG A 187 -14.10 -20.83 -13.01
CA ARG A 187 -13.05 -21.32 -13.90
C ARG A 187 -11.81 -21.65 -13.08
N THR A 188 -11.41 -22.93 -13.12
CA THR A 188 -10.26 -23.45 -12.35
C THR A 188 -8.97 -22.67 -12.61
N GLU A 189 -8.72 -22.25 -13.86
CA GLU A 189 -7.54 -21.46 -14.23
C GLU A 189 -7.45 -20.14 -13.44
N TYR A 190 -8.58 -19.45 -13.26
CA TYR A 190 -8.61 -18.18 -12.54
C TYR A 190 -8.47 -18.38 -11.02
N ALA A 191 -9.02 -19.47 -10.49
CA ALA A 191 -8.81 -19.84 -9.09
C ALA A 191 -7.34 -20.20 -8.81
N VAL A 192 -6.68 -20.91 -9.73
CA VAL A 192 -5.25 -21.23 -9.63
C VAL A 192 -4.39 -19.98 -9.71
N ALA A 193 -4.70 -19.05 -10.62
CA ALA A 193 -4.01 -17.76 -10.74
C ALA A 193 -4.13 -16.92 -9.44
N ALA A 194 -5.35 -16.81 -8.90
CA ALA A 194 -5.58 -16.12 -7.63
C ALA A 194 -4.79 -16.75 -6.48
N LYS A 195 -4.80 -18.08 -6.37
CA LYS A 195 -4.01 -18.81 -5.36
C LYS A 195 -2.51 -18.54 -5.52
N LYS A 196 -1.98 -18.58 -6.75
CA LYS A 196 -0.56 -18.32 -7.03
C LYS A 196 -0.17 -16.92 -6.57
N ALA A 197 -0.98 -15.91 -6.91
CA ALA A 197 -0.78 -14.54 -6.43
C ALA A 197 -0.81 -14.45 -4.91
N PHE A 198 -1.81 -15.04 -4.25
CA PHE A 198 -1.92 -14.99 -2.80
C PHE A 198 -0.72 -15.64 -2.09
N VAL A 199 -0.27 -16.81 -2.56
CA VAL A 199 0.89 -17.52 -1.99
C VAL A 199 2.18 -16.73 -2.21
N ALA A 200 2.43 -16.20 -3.42
CA ALA A 200 3.63 -15.43 -3.69
C ALA A 200 3.70 -14.14 -2.86
N ASN A 201 2.56 -13.46 -2.66
CA ASN A 201 2.47 -12.32 -1.76
C ASN A 201 2.76 -12.75 -0.32
N ARG A 202 2.18 -13.86 0.15
CA ARG A 202 2.41 -14.37 1.52
C ARG A 202 3.88 -14.68 1.80
N VAL A 203 4.63 -15.17 0.80
CA VAL A 203 6.08 -15.36 0.93
C VAL A 203 6.80 -14.02 1.10
N GLY A 204 6.40 -12.98 0.37
CA GLY A 204 6.90 -11.62 0.58
C GLY A 204 6.54 -11.06 1.96
N ASP A 205 5.32 -11.31 2.44
CA ASP A 205 4.82 -10.83 3.73
C ASP A 205 5.69 -11.31 4.90
N LEU A 206 6.40 -12.44 4.76
CA LEU A 206 7.42 -12.88 5.72
C LEU A 206 8.55 -11.87 5.90
N GLY A 207 8.94 -11.14 4.85
CA GLY A 207 9.93 -10.07 4.93
C GLY A 207 9.48 -8.94 5.84
N LEU A 208 8.21 -8.53 5.76
CA LEU A 208 7.67 -7.47 6.60
C LEU A 208 7.56 -7.94 8.06
N LEU A 209 7.16 -9.20 8.28
CA LEU A 209 7.16 -9.80 9.62
C LEU A 209 8.56 -9.86 10.23
N ILE A 210 9.57 -10.29 9.47
CA ILE A 210 10.97 -10.30 9.92
C ILE A 210 11.46 -8.90 10.27
N ALA A 211 11.15 -7.91 9.42
CA ALA A 211 11.49 -6.52 9.67
C ALA A 211 10.86 -6.02 10.97
N MET A 212 9.57 -6.26 11.18
CA MET A 212 8.87 -5.87 12.41
C MET A 212 9.44 -6.55 13.65
N MET A 213 9.73 -7.86 13.59
CA MET A 213 10.34 -8.57 14.71
C MET A 213 11.73 -8.00 15.04
N ALA A 214 12.54 -7.67 14.02
CA ALA A 214 13.85 -7.06 14.20
C ALA A 214 13.76 -5.62 14.75
N MET A 215 12.81 -4.81 14.28
CA MET A 215 12.53 -3.47 14.82
C MET A 215 12.16 -3.55 16.30
N PHE A 216 11.24 -4.45 16.65
CA PHE A 216 10.84 -4.61 18.04
C PHE A 216 11.99 -5.12 18.92
N ALA A 217 12.79 -6.08 18.42
CA ALA A 217 13.92 -6.61 19.18
C ALA A 217 15.06 -5.59 19.39
N SER A 218 15.25 -4.65 18.47
CA SER A 218 16.35 -3.68 18.50
C SER A 218 15.96 -2.32 19.08
N VAL A 219 14.74 -1.85 18.80
CA VAL A 219 14.24 -0.52 19.21
C VAL A 219 13.18 -0.62 20.30
N GLY A 220 12.45 -1.73 20.41
CA GLY A 220 11.31 -1.87 21.32
C GLY A 220 10.01 -1.20 20.82
N ALA A 221 10.00 -0.71 19.58
CA ALA A 221 8.89 0.04 19.01
C ALA A 221 8.60 -0.38 17.55
N LEU A 222 7.40 -0.08 17.07
CA LEU A 222 6.96 -0.35 15.69
C LEU A 222 6.35 0.88 14.99
N ASP A 223 6.20 2.01 15.69
CA ASP A 223 5.81 3.28 15.09
C ASP A 223 6.97 3.88 14.29
N PHE A 224 6.63 4.62 13.24
CA PHE A 224 7.62 5.20 12.35
C PHE A 224 8.53 6.19 13.07
N THR A 225 7.97 7.02 13.96
CA THR A 225 8.70 8.07 14.67
C THR A 225 9.84 7.50 15.53
N SER A 226 9.54 6.51 16.37
CA SER A 226 10.53 5.87 17.25
C SER A 226 11.55 5.06 16.46
N VAL A 227 11.10 4.29 15.46
CA VAL A 227 12.01 3.50 14.62
C VAL A 227 12.99 4.41 13.89
N PHE A 228 12.52 5.48 13.25
CA PHE A 228 13.39 6.37 12.48
C PHE A 228 14.35 7.17 13.35
N ALA A 229 13.95 7.54 14.57
CA ALA A 229 14.85 8.19 15.53
C ALA A 229 16.01 7.27 15.96
N ALA A 230 15.73 5.96 16.13
CA ALA A 230 16.72 4.99 16.60
C ALA A 230 17.66 4.48 15.50
N VAL A 231 17.29 4.58 14.21
CA VAL A 231 18.05 4.00 13.08
C VAL A 231 19.53 4.42 13.07
N GLY A 232 19.84 5.65 13.44
CA GLY A 232 21.22 6.16 13.47
C GLY A 232 22.11 5.52 14.56
N GLU A 233 21.50 4.89 15.57
CA GLU A 233 22.19 4.25 16.70
C GLU A 233 22.33 2.73 16.54
N LEU A 234 21.59 2.14 15.60
CA LEU A 234 21.64 0.71 15.31
C LEU A 234 22.94 0.32 14.60
N ASP A 235 23.41 -0.90 14.84
CA ASP A 235 24.59 -1.40 14.13
C ASP A 235 24.29 -1.67 12.65
N SER A 236 25.33 -1.55 11.81
CA SER A 236 25.21 -1.68 10.35
C SER A 236 24.58 -3.00 9.90
N THR A 237 24.78 -4.09 10.66
CA THR A 237 24.22 -5.40 10.34
C THR A 237 22.69 -5.38 10.52
N THR A 238 22.20 -4.86 11.65
CA THR A 238 20.77 -4.77 11.93
C THR A 238 20.05 -3.90 10.89
N VAL A 239 20.57 -2.71 10.58
CA VAL A 239 19.93 -1.85 9.57
C VAL A 239 19.93 -2.51 8.19
N THR A 240 21.01 -3.22 7.83
CA THR A 240 21.05 -4.00 6.58
C THR A 240 19.99 -5.11 6.56
N ILE A 241 19.82 -5.86 7.66
CA ILE A 241 18.78 -6.88 7.79
C ILE A 241 17.39 -6.26 7.64
N LEU A 242 17.13 -5.13 8.29
CA LEU A 242 15.87 -4.39 8.16
C LEU A 242 15.59 -4.02 6.70
N GLY A 243 16.56 -3.38 6.04
CA GLY A 243 16.41 -2.97 4.64
C GLY A 243 16.19 -4.14 3.66
N LEU A 244 16.88 -5.27 3.87
CA LEU A 244 16.70 -6.47 3.04
C LEU A 244 15.36 -7.19 3.31
N ALA A 245 14.91 -7.24 4.56
CA ALA A 245 13.62 -7.82 4.93
C ALA A 245 12.45 -6.99 4.38
N LEU A 246 12.54 -5.67 4.47
CA LEU A 246 11.59 -4.74 3.83
C LEU A 246 11.61 -4.85 2.31
N LEU A 247 12.79 -5.06 1.70
CA LEU A 247 12.92 -5.30 0.27
C LEU A 247 12.22 -6.61 -0.14
N LEU A 248 12.38 -7.70 0.63
CA LEU A 248 11.68 -8.96 0.36
C LEU A 248 10.15 -8.78 0.36
N ALA A 249 9.63 -8.00 1.32
CA ALA A 249 8.22 -7.64 1.35
C ALA A 249 7.80 -6.86 0.10
N ALA A 250 8.55 -5.80 -0.22
CA ALA A 250 8.32 -5.00 -1.42
C ALA A 250 8.34 -5.86 -2.69
N CYS A 251 9.28 -6.81 -2.81
CA CYS A 251 9.34 -7.72 -3.95
C CYS A 251 8.07 -8.56 -4.12
N GLY A 252 7.49 -9.03 -3.02
CA GLY A 252 6.23 -9.79 -3.04
C GLY A 252 5.08 -8.99 -3.62
N LYS A 253 4.76 -7.84 -3.02
CA LYS A 253 3.61 -7.00 -3.44
C LYS A 253 3.83 -6.28 -4.76
N SER A 254 5.06 -5.86 -5.04
CA SER A 254 5.42 -5.14 -6.27
C SER A 254 5.81 -6.06 -7.42
N ALA A 255 5.67 -7.38 -7.25
CA ALA A 255 6.03 -8.38 -8.26
C ALA A 255 7.44 -8.14 -8.84
N GLN A 256 8.41 -7.90 -7.97
CA GLN A 256 9.80 -7.76 -8.36
C GLN A 256 10.50 -9.11 -8.32
N PHE A 257 11.62 -9.22 -9.02
CA PHE A 257 12.49 -10.38 -8.93
C PHE A 257 12.86 -10.70 -7.46
N PRO A 258 12.79 -11.96 -7.01
CA PRO A 258 12.43 -13.19 -7.74
C PRO A 258 10.95 -13.60 -7.61
N LEU A 259 10.08 -12.75 -7.06
CA LEU A 259 8.66 -13.02 -6.79
C LEU A 259 7.71 -12.48 -7.88
N GLN A 260 8.20 -12.12 -9.05
CA GLN A 260 7.42 -11.53 -10.15
C GLN A 260 6.42 -12.48 -10.81
N SER A 261 6.59 -13.80 -10.62
CA SER A 261 5.91 -14.83 -11.42
C SER A 261 4.38 -14.85 -11.31
N TRP A 262 3.79 -14.20 -10.31
CA TRP A 262 2.34 -14.16 -10.13
C TRP A 262 1.66 -13.08 -10.98
N LEU A 263 2.38 -12.04 -11.40
CA LEU A 263 1.80 -10.85 -12.01
C LEU A 263 1.14 -11.14 -13.37
N GLY A 264 1.82 -11.90 -14.22
CA GLY A 264 1.30 -12.26 -15.55
C GLY A 264 0.05 -13.16 -15.50
N ASP A 265 -0.09 -13.96 -14.43
CA ASP A 265 -1.26 -14.82 -14.24
C ASP A 265 -2.42 -14.06 -13.60
N ALA A 266 -2.14 -12.99 -12.83
CA ALA A 266 -3.16 -12.14 -12.23
C ALA A 266 -4.06 -11.44 -13.27
N MET A 267 -3.62 -11.39 -14.53
CA MET A 267 -4.43 -10.95 -15.68
C MET A 267 -5.66 -11.84 -15.96
N ALA A 268 -5.84 -12.94 -15.24
CA ALA A 268 -7.08 -13.70 -15.18
C ALA A 268 -8.28 -12.88 -14.67
N GLY A 269 -8.04 -11.86 -13.83
CA GLY A 269 -9.09 -11.02 -13.28
C GLY A 269 -9.77 -10.12 -14.33
N PRO A 270 -10.97 -9.56 -14.01
CA PRO A 270 -11.61 -8.55 -14.84
C PRO A 270 -10.68 -7.38 -15.15
N THR A 271 -10.75 -6.81 -16.36
CA THR A 271 -9.86 -5.70 -16.77
C THR A 271 -9.80 -4.51 -15.79
N PRO A 272 -10.90 -4.07 -15.14
CA PRO A 272 -10.81 -3.03 -14.12
C PRO A 272 -9.95 -3.42 -12.90
N VAL A 273 -9.87 -4.72 -12.57
CA VAL A 273 -8.99 -5.23 -11.49
C VAL A 273 -7.53 -5.10 -11.88
N SER A 274 -7.18 -5.50 -13.11
CA SER A 274 -5.83 -5.32 -13.63
C SER A 274 -5.42 -3.85 -13.60
N ALA A 275 -6.31 -2.94 -14.01
CA ALA A 275 -6.06 -1.50 -13.92
C ALA A 275 -5.80 -1.05 -12.46
N LEU A 276 -6.61 -1.51 -11.50
CA LEU A 276 -6.46 -1.11 -10.10
C LEU A 276 -5.14 -1.61 -9.49
N ILE A 277 -4.89 -2.91 -9.62
CA ILE A 277 -3.76 -3.61 -8.99
C ILE A 277 -2.44 -3.12 -9.59
N HIS A 278 -2.36 -2.96 -10.90
CA HIS A 278 -1.10 -2.69 -11.59
C HIS A 278 -0.79 -1.21 -11.78
N ALA A 279 -1.79 -0.34 -11.91
CA ALA A 279 -1.52 1.08 -12.16
C ALA A 279 -1.39 1.91 -10.88
N ALA A 280 -2.23 1.66 -9.87
CA ALA A 280 -2.44 2.64 -8.82
C ALA A 280 -2.21 2.16 -7.38
N THR A 281 -2.13 0.86 -7.13
CA THR A 281 -2.32 0.37 -5.75
C THR A 281 -1.40 -0.75 -5.29
N MET A 282 -1.60 -2.00 -5.73
CA MET A 282 -0.93 -3.15 -5.12
C MET A 282 0.57 -3.11 -5.38
N VAL A 283 0.98 -2.91 -6.63
CA VAL A 283 2.40 -2.85 -6.97
C VAL A 283 3.06 -1.59 -6.42
N THR A 284 2.30 -0.53 -6.20
CA THR A 284 2.81 0.71 -5.60
C THR A 284 2.90 0.61 -4.07
N ALA A 285 2.24 -0.36 -3.42
CA ALA A 285 2.35 -0.56 -1.97
C ALA A 285 3.77 -0.95 -1.53
N GLY A 286 4.46 -1.81 -2.28
CA GLY A 286 5.86 -2.13 -1.99
C GLY A 286 6.79 -0.94 -2.22
N VAL A 287 6.53 -0.13 -3.25
CA VAL A 287 7.27 1.13 -3.46
C VAL A 287 7.01 2.11 -2.32
N TYR A 288 5.76 2.25 -1.88
CA TYR A 288 5.40 3.07 -0.72
C TYR A 288 6.16 2.63 0.52
N LEU A 289 6.23 1.32 0.81
CA LEU A 289 6.99 0.78 1.93
C LEU A 289 8.47 1.18 1.85
N VAL A 290 9.10 1.04 0.69
CA VAL A 290 10.51 1.40 0.48
C VAL A 290 10.74 2.90 0.69
N VAL A 291 9.90 3.75 0.10
CA VAL A 291 10.02 5.22 0.23
C VAL A 291 9.71 5.68 1.65
N ARG A 292 8.67 5.13 2.29
CA ARG A 292 8.33 5.42 3.70
C ARG A 292 9.48 5.03 4.63
N SER A 293 10.19 3.96 4.32
CA SER A 293 11.34 3.46 5.07
C SER A 293 12.67 4.08 4.63
N ALA A 294 12.65 5.23 3.94
CA ALA A 294 13.86 5.91 3.47
C ALA A 294 14.95 6.08 4.55
N PRO A 295 14.63 6.48 5.81
CA PRO A 295 15.66 6.58 6.86
C PRO A 295 16.43 5.27 7.10
N ILE A 296 15.76 4.12 7.04
CA ILE A 296 16.38 2.79 7.18
C ILE A 296 17.31 2.53 6.00
N TYR A 297 16.85 2.80 4.79
CA TYR A 297 17.66 2.59 3.59
C TYR A 297 18.87 3.52 3.53
N GLU A 298 18.74 4.78 3.92
CA GLU A 298 19.86 5.74 4.01
C GLU A 298 20.97 5.27 4.95
N ALA A 299 20.61 4.58 6.03
CA ALA A 299 21.56 3.96 6.95
C ALA A 299 22.06 2.56 6.50
N ALA A 300 21.49 1.97 5.45
CA ALA A 300 21.87 0.66 4.91
C ALA A 300 22.27 0.68 3.42
N PRO A 301 23.50 1.13 3.08
CA PRO A 301 23.97 1.21 1.69
C PRO A 301 23.89 -0.12 0.92
N ASN A 302 24.13 -1.24 1.60
CA ASN A 302 24.03 -2.57 0.99
C ASN A 302 22.58 -2.94 0.62
N ALA A 303 21.61 -2.55 1.45
CA ALA A 303 20.20 -2.76 1.15
C ALA A 303 19.72 -1.84 0.01
N GLN A 304 20.20 -0.59 -0.04
CA GLN A 304 19.95 0.30 -1.19
C GLN A 304 20.47 -0.30 -2.50
N LEU A 305 21.71 -0.81 -2.49
CA LEU A 305 22.28 -1.47 -3.66
C LEU A 305 21.42 -2.68 -4.09
N ALA A 306 20.94 -3.47 -3.13
CA ALA A 306 20.05 -4.59 -3.42
C ALA A 306 18.73 -4.14 -4.07
N VAL A 307 18.11 -3.05 -3.61
CA VAL A 307 16.91 -2.44 -4.24
C VAL A 307 17.20 -2.10 -5.70
N VAL A 308 18.33 -1.44 -5.98
CA VAL A 308 18.72 -1.05 -7.34
C VAL A 308 18.94 -2.28 -8.23
N VAL A 309 19.65 -3.29 -7.73
CA VAL A 309 19.93 -4.54 -8.48
C VAL A 309 18.63 -5.27 -8.81
N VAL A 310 17.74 -5.46 -7.82
CA VAL A 310 16.45 -6.11 -8.03
C VAL A 310 15.58 -5.33 -9.02
N GLY A 311 15.52 -4.01 -8.88
CA GLY A 311 14.79 -3.14 -9.80
C GLY A 311 15.33 -3.22 -11.24
N ALA A 312 16.65 -3.19 -11.41
CA ALA A 312 17.29 -3.29 -12.72
C ALA A 312 17.01 -4.65 -13.40
N ILE A 313 17.14 -5.75 -12.64
CA ILE A 313 16.81 -7.10 -13.14
C ILE A 313 15.34 -7.16 -13.55
N THR A 314 14.43 -6.68 -12.69
CA THR A 314 12.99 -6.73 -12.95
C THR A 314 12.61 -5.91 -14.18
N LEU A 315 13.17 -4.70 -14.31
CA LEU A 315 12.95 -3.82 -15.46
C LEU A 315 13.37 -4.48 -16.77
N LEU A 316 14.61 -4.99 -16.83
CA LEU A 316 15.15 -5.63 -18.03
C LEU A 316 14.38 -6.91 -18.38
N PHE A 317 14.14 -7.77 -17.39
CA PHE A 317 13.39 -9.00 -17.59
C PHE A 317 11.95 -8.73 -18.04
N GLY A 318 11.27 -7.77 -17.40
CA GLY A 318 9.92 -7.36 -17.75
C GLY A 318 9.83 -6.82 -19.19
N ALA A 319 10.77 -5.97 -19.60
CA ALA A 319 10.82 -5.43 -20.96
C ALA A 319 11.03 -6.53 -22.01
N ILE A 320 11.96 -7.46 -21.77
CA ILE A 320 12.24 -8.57 -22.70
C ILE A 320 11.02 -9.50 -22.81
N VAL A 321 10.42 -9.88 -21.68
CA VAL A 321 9.26 -10.77 -21.68
C VAL A 321 8.04 -10.10 -22.33
N GLY A 322 7.79 -8.82 -22.04
CA GLY A 322 6.66 -8.07 -22.61
C GLY A 322 6.72 -7.99 -24.14
N CYS A 323 7.90 -7.79 -24.73
CA CYS A 323 8.09 -7.81 -26.18
C CYS A 323 7.81 -9.18 -26.83
N ALA A 324 7.78 -10.26 -26.05
CA ALA A 324 7.57 -11.62 -26.52
C ALA A 324 6.16 -12.17 -26.20
N LYS A 325 5.25 -11.34 -25.68
CA LYS A 325 3.87 -11.74 -25.36
C LYS A 325 2.91 -11.42 -26.51
N ASP A 326 2.04 -12.40 -26.81
CA ASP A 326 0.96 -12.25 -27.79
C ASP A 326 -0.38 -11.78 -27.17
N ASP A 327 -0.46 -11.75 -25.83
CA ASP A 327 -1.66 -11.33 -25.08
C ASP A 327 -1.51 -9.89 -24.63
N ILE A 328 -2.40 -9.00 -25.10
CA ILE A 328 -2.35 -7.55 -24.82
C ILE A 328 -2.38 -7.19 -23.32
N LYS A 329 -2.92 -8.08 -22.47
CA LYS A 329 -2.95 -7.84 -21.01
C LYS A 329 -1.63 -8.23 -20.32
N LYS A 330 -0.79 -9.05 -20.95
CA LYS A 330 0.41 -9.66 -20.33
C LYS A 330 1.69 -9.03 -20.83
#